data_AF-A0A9W6GDH5-F1
#
_entry.id   AF-A0A9W6GDH5-F1
#
_cell.length_a   1.000
_cell.length_b   1.000
_cell.length_c   1.000
_cell.angle_alpha   90.00
_cell.angle_beta   90.00
_cell.angle_gamma   90.00
#
_symmetry.space_group_name_H-M   'P 1'
#
loop_
_entity.id
_entity.type
_entity.pdbx_description
1 polymer ?
#
loop_
_entity_poly.entity_id
_entity_poly.type
_entity_poly.pdbx_seq_one_letter_code
_entity_poly.pdbx_strand_id
1 'polypeptide(L)'
;MAERVIDTEALEEYRTLVREQLDHLESLIPRMEHGQRLGLLPAFGQLDASATARTNYEAFHQTTWDNLQDLREALHGMIKTLNDSADLAAEADETSAGEMDGYADLL
;
A
#
# COMPACT_ATOMS: atom_id res chain seq x y z
N MET A 1 12.51 32.31 -7.23
CA MET A 1 12.17 31.02 -6.59
C MET A 1 12.20 29.97 -7.67
N ALA A 2 12.82 28.81 -7.43
CA ALA A 2 12.81 27.74 -8.43
C ALA A 2 11.38 27.19 -8.53
N GLU A 3 10.85 27.16 -9.75
CA GLU A 3 9.53 26.59 -10.03
C GLU A 3 9.58 25.08 -9.72
N ARG A 4 8.70 24.64 -8.84
CA ARG A 4 8.67 23.26 -8.37
C ARG A 4 7.93 22.42 -9.40
N VAL A 5 8.62 22.04 -10.48
CA VAL A 5 8.05 21.16 -11.51
C VAL A 5 7.82 19.78 -10.90
N ILE A 6 6.58 19.29 -10.97
CA ILE A 6 6.24 17.93 -10.58
C ILE A 6 6.69 17.00 -11.70
N ASP A 7 7.51 16.01 -11.35
CA ASP A 7 7.87 14.92 -12.26
C ASP A 7 6.74 13.89 -12.29
N THR A 8 5.86 14.03 -13.28
CA THR A 8 4.69 13.15 -13.44
C THR A 8 5.10 11.72 -13.79
N GLU A 9 6.18 11.54 -14.56
CA GLU A 9 6.68 10.22 -14.94
C GLU A 9 7.15 9.45 -13.71
N ALA A 10 7.96 10.09 -12.85
CA ALA A 10 8.41 9.49 -11.60
C ALA A 10 7.26 9.13 -10.66
N LEU A 11 6.19 9.94 -10.60
CA LEU A 11 5.00 9.63 -9.81
C LEU A 11 4.23 8.41 -10.36
N GLU A 12 4.13 8.28 -11.68
CA GLU A 12 3.49 7.13 -12.30
C GLU A 12 4.28 5.83 -12.14
N GLU A 13 5.61 5.90 -12.27
CA GLU A 13 6.50 4.78 -11.99
C GLU A 13 6.37 4.32 -10.54
N TYR A 14 6.41 5.25 -9.59
CA TYR A 14 6.28 4.93 -8.18
C TYR A 14 4.90 4.35 -7.85
N ARG A 15 3.81 4.92 -8.42
CA ARG A 15 2.45 4.37 -8.28
C ARG A 15 2.37 2.94 -8.81
N THR A 16 3.02 2.66 -9.93
CA THR A 16 3.07 1.31 -10.53
C THR A 16 3.79 0.34 -9.61
N LEU A 17 4.97 0.72 -9.10
CA LEU A 17 5.72 -0.08 -8.14
C LEU A 17 4.89 -0.40 -6.89
N VAL A 18 4.21 0.59 -6.30
CA VAL A 18 3.36 0.38 -5.11
C VAL A 18 2.19 -0.58 -5.41
N ARG A 19 1.57 -0.48 -6.59
CA ARG A 19 0.52 -1.41 -7.02
C ARG A 19 1.04 -2.83 -7.17
N GLU A 20 2.20 -3.02 -7.79
CA GLU A 20 2.81 -4.36 -7.93
C GLU A 20 3.12 -5.00 -6.56
N GLN A 21 3.59 -4.20 -5.59
CA GLN A 21 3.81 -4.69 -4.23
C GLN A 21 2.51 -5.05 -3.53
N LEU A 22 1.45 -4.25 -3.72
CA LEU A 22 0.13 -4.54 -3.19
C LEU A 22 -0.45 -5.82 -3.80
N ASP A 23 -0.39 -5.97 -5.12
CA ASP A 23 -0.87 -7.17 -5.83
C ASP A 23 -0.13 -8.42 -5.34
N HIS A 24 1.20 -8.31 -5.16
CA HIS A 24 2.00 -9.40 -4.60
C HIS A 24 1.54 -9.75 -3.18
N LEU A 25 1.35 -8.75 -2.32
CA LEU A 25 0.87 -8.93 -0.95
C LEU A 25 -0.53 -9.57 -0.91
N GLU A 26 -1.46 -9.11 -1.74
CA GLU A 26 -2.81 -9.66 -1.84
C GLU A 26 -2.79 -11.11 -2.34
N SER A 27 -1.76 -11.53 -3.09
CA SER A 27 -1.58 -12.94 -3.46
C SER A 27 -1.14 -13.84 -2.29
N LEU A 28 -0.57 -13.26 -1.22
CA LEU A 28 -0.07 -13.97 -0.04
C LEU A 28 -1.13 -14.10 1.06
N ILE A 29 -1.93 -13.06 1.29
CA ILE A 29 -2.93 -13.00 2.36
C ILE A 29 -3.88 -14.23 2.37
N PRO A 30 -4.47 -14.66 1.23
CA PRO A 30 -5.35 -15.82 1.20
C PRO A 30 -4.68 -17.13 1.66
N ARG A 31 -3.34 -17.20 1.65
CA ARG A 31 -2.64 -18.42 2.12
C ARG A 31 -2.62 -18.50 3.63
N MET A 32 -2.71 -17.36 4.31
CA MET A 32 -2.67 -17.24 5.77
C MET A 32 -4.04 -17.24 6.42
N GLU A 33 -5.11 -17.05 5.66
CA GLU A 33 -6.48 -17.11 6.18
C GLU A 33 -6.77 -18.44 6.88
N HIS A 34 -7.68 -18.39 7.87
CA HIS A 34 -8.08 -19.57 8.61
C HIS A 34 -8.59 -20.67 7.68
N GLY A 35 -8.05 -21.89 7.83
CA GLY A 35 -8.40 -23.04 6.99
C GLY A 35 -7.56 -23.18 5.72
N GLN A 36 -6.71 -22.19 5.41
CA GLN A 36 -5.77 -22.25 4.28
C GLN A 36 -4.41 -22.80 4.73
N ARG A 37 -3.54 -23.11 3.76
CA ARG A 37 -2.30 -23.87 4.01
C ARG A 37 -1.45 -23.31 5.16
N LEU A 38 -1.34 -21.99 5.29
CA LEU A 38 -0.56 -21.34 6.34
C LEU A 38 -1.41 -20.85 7.53
N GLY A 39 -2.75 -20.94 7.44
CA GLY A 39 -3.69 -20.66 8.53
C GLY A 39 -4.13 -21.90 9.31
N LEU A 40 -3.52 -23.05 9.04
CA LEU A 40 -3.75 -24.29 9.77
C LEU A 40 -2.62 -24.56 10.75
N LEU A 41 -2.98 -24.91 11.98
CA LEU A 41 -2.03 -25.38 12.99
C LEU A 41 -1.34 -26.68 12.53
N PRO A 42 0.00 -26.74 12.54
CA PRO A 42 0.73 -27.98 12.33
C PRO A 42 0.39 -29.04 13.37
N ALA A 43 0.51 -30.31 12.98
CA ALA A 43 0.31 -31.44 13.89
C ALA A 43 1.52 -31.63 14.82
N PHE A 44 1.64 -30.77 15.84
CA PHE A 44 2.80 -30.75 16.76
C PHE A 44 2.96 -32.01 17.64
N GLY A 45 1.97 -32.90 17.70
CA GLY A 45 1.99 -34.06 18.60
C GLY A 45 1.55 -33.73 20.03
N GLN A 46 1.86 -34.63 20.97
CA GLN A 46 1.39 -34.62 22.36
C GLN A 46 2.53 -34.63 23.39
N LEU A 47 3.77 -34.38 22.97
CA LEU A 47 4.91 -34.29 23.90
C LEU A 47 4.91 -32.91 24.57
N ASP A 48 5.59 -32.75 25.71
CA ASP A 48 5.65 -31.45 26.41
C ASP A 48 6.21 -30.33 25.50
N ALA A 49 7.18 -30.65 24.64
CA ALA A 49 7.71 -29.71 23.64
C ALA A 49 6.66 -29.27 22.60
N SER A 50 5.61 -30.07 22.37
CA SER A 50 4.52 -29.77 21.45
C SER A 50 3.67 -28.58 21.92
N ALA A 51 3.54 -28.39 23.23
CA ALA A 51 2.80 -27.25 23.79
C ALA A 51 3.51 -25.93 23.48
N THR A 52 4.82 -25.86 23.75
CA THR A 52 5.66 -24.69 23.42
C THR A 52 5.69 -24.43 21.91
N ALA A 53 5.82 -25.47 21.09
CA ALA A 53 5.81 -25.32 19.63
C ALA A 53 4.49 -24.74 19.11
N ARG A 54 3.35 -25.15 19.69
CA ARG A 54 2.03 -24.62 19.37
C ARG A 54 1.93 -23.13 19.70
N THR A 55 2.27 -22.73 20.92
CA THR A 55 2.24 -21.32 21.33
C THR A 55 3.15 -20.46 20.45
N ASN A 56 4.36 -20.93 20.15
CA ASN A 56 5.28 -20.20 19.28
C ASN A 56 4.74 -20.03 17.87
N TYR A 57 4.12 -21.08 17.31
CA TYR A 57 3.51 -21.00 15.99
C TYR A 57 2.32 -20.04 15.95
N GLU A 58 1.44 -20.09 16.93
CA GLU A 58 0.29 -19.18 17.04
C GLU A 58 0.75 -17.72 17.12
N ALA A 59 1.73 -17.43 17.97
CA ALA A 59 2.29 -16.10 18.10
C ALA A 59 2.95 -15.62 16.79
N PHE A 60 3.76 -16.49 16.16
CA PHE A 60 4.40 -16.18 14.88
C PHE A 60 3.37 -15.93 13.77
N HIS A 61 2.36 -16.79 13.67
CA HIS A 61 1.30 -16.68 12.67
C HIS A 61 0.52 -15.37 12.85
N GLN A 62 0.07 -15.08 14.07
CA GLN A 62 -0.66 -13.86 14.40
C GLN A 62 0.18 -12.61 14.08
N THR A 63 1.43 -12.57 14.53
CA THR A 63 2.34 -11.43 14.27
C THR A 63 2.56 -11.24 12.77
N THR A 64 2.75 -12.33 12.03
CA THR A 64 2.94 -12.26 10.59
C THR A 64 1.68 -11.77 9.89
N TRP A 65 0.50 -12.24 10.30
CA TRP A 65 -0.78 -11.79 9.77
C TRP A 65 -0.97 -10.29 9.98
N ASP A 66 -0.78 -9.81 11.20
CA ASP A 66 -0.95 -8.39 11.55
C ASP A 66 0.00 -7.52 10.73
N ASN A 67 1.28 -7.90 10.64
CA ASN A 67 2.26 -7.18 9.81
C ASN A 67 1.87 -7.10 8.32
N LEU A 68 1.27 -8.15 7.78
CA LEU A 68 0.80 -8.15 6.39
C LEU A 68 -0.43 -7.26 6.20
N GLN A 69 -1.33 -7.18 7.19
CA GLN A 69 -2.47 -6.27 7.13
C GLN A 69 -2.02 -4.80 7.26
N ASP A 70 -1.08 -4.51 8.16
CA ASP A 70 -0.50 -3.18 8.32
C ASP A 70 0.19 -2.71 7.04
N LEU A 71 0.97 -3.61 6.41
CA LEU A 71 1.61 -3.32 5.12
C LEU A 71 0.57 -3.07 4.03
N ARG A 72 -0.52 -3.85 4.01
CA ARG A 72 -1.60 -3.69 3.04
C ARG A 72 -2.27 -2.33 3.17
N GLU A 73 -2.60 -1.93 4.39
CA GLU A 73 -3.19 -0.62 4.68
C GLU A 73 -2.25 0.51 4.26
N ALA A 74 -0.95 0.40 4.59
CA ALA A 74 0.05 1.38 4.21
C ALA A 74 0.16 1.55 2.68
N LEU A 75 0.19 0.45 1.92
CA LEU A 75 0.27 0.48 0.45
C LEU A 75 -0.99 1.09 -0.17
N HIS A 76 -2.19 0.75 0.32
CA HIS A 76 -3.41 1.42 -0.11
C HIS A 76 -3.38 2.94 0.18
N GLY A 77 -2.90 3.32 1.38
CA GLY A 77 -2.74 4.72 1.78
C GLY A 77 -1.76 5.49 0.88
N MET A 78 -0.65 4.85 0.48
CA MET A 78 0.31 5.41 -0.47
C MET A 78 -0.34 5.65 -1.84
N ILE A 79 -1.05 4.65 -2.40
CA ILE A 79 -1.74 4.80 -3.69
C ILE A 79 -2.76 5.94 -3.63
N LYS A 80 -3.55 6.01 -2.55
CA LYS A 80 -4.51 7.09 -2.36
C LYS A 80 -3.82 8.45 -2.34
N THR A 81 -2.77 8.60 -1.54
CA THR A 81 -2.01 9.86 -1.42
C THR A 81 -1.41 10.30 -2.76
N LEU A 82 -0.92 9.35 -3.57
CA LEU A 82 -0.39 9.64 -4.91
C LEU A 82 -1.49 10.13 -5.86
N ASN A 83 -2.67 9.51 -5.84
CA ASN A 83 -3.80 9.96 -6.65
C ASN A 83 -4.30 11.33 -6.20
N ASP A 84 -4.52 11.53 -4.89
CA ASP A 84 -4.98 12.82 -4.33
C ASP A 84 -3.98 13.96 -4.68
N SER A 85 -2.67 13.66 -4.70
CA SER A 85 -1.64 14.62 -5.07
C SER A 85 -1.64 14.95 -6.57
N ALA A 86 -1.94 13.97 -7.42
CA ALA A 86 -2.04 14.18 -8.86
C ALA A 86 -3.29 15.01 -9.23
N ASP A 87 -4.41 14.74 -8.57
CA ASP A 87 -5.66 15.50 -8.76
C ASP A 87 -5.48 16.97 -8.32
N LEU A 88 -4.86 17.20 -7.15
CA LEU A 88 -4.57 18.55 -6.67
C LEU A 88 -3.62 19.33 -7.60
N ALA A 89 -2.65 18.64 -8.22
CA ALA A 89 -1.75 19.27 -9.19
C ALA A 89 -2.52 19.70 -10.46
N ALA A 90 -3.39 18.83 -10.98
CA ALA A 90 -4.21 19.14 -12.14
C ALA A 90 -5.16 20.34 -11.89
N GLU A 91 -5.80 20.41 -10.72
CA GLU A 91 -6.65 21.53 -10.33
C GLU A 91 -5.87 22.85 -10.22
N ALA A 92 -4.63 22.80 -9.70
CA ALA A 92 -3.77 23.97 -9.57
C ALA A 92 -3.31 24.50 -10.94
N ASP A 93 -2.99 23.59 -11.87
CA ASP A 93 -2.61 23.94 -13.23
C ASP A 93 -3.78 24.56 -14.01
N GLU A 94 -5.00 24.01 -13.86
CA GLU A 94 -6.21 24.56 -14.48
C GLU A 94 -6.53 25.97 -13.94
N THR A 95 -6.43 26.16 -12.62
CA THR A 95 -6.62 27.46 -11.98
C THR A 95 -5.61 28.49 -12.50
N SER A 96 -4.33 28.10 -12.57
CA SER A 96 -3.26 28.98 -13.05
C SER A 96 -3.43 29.35 -14.52
N ALA A 97 -3.86 28.40 -15.36
CA ALA A 97 -4.15 28.63 -16.77
C ALA A 97 -5.34 29.59 -16.96
N GLY A 98 -6.42 29.42 -16.19
CA GLY A 98 -7.58 30.31 -16.21
C GLY A 98 -7.26 31.75 -15.77
N GLU A 99 -6.39 31.90 -14.77
CA GLU A 99 -5.92 33.23 -14.34
C GLU A 99 -5.06 33.91 -15.42
N MET A 100 -4.16 33.18 -16.08
CA MET A 100 -3.35 33.73 -17.19
C MET A 100 -4.20 34.17 -18.37
N ASP A 101 -5.21 33.39 -18.75
CA ASP A 101 -6.12 33.72 -19.87
C ASP A 101 -6.95 34.98 -19.56
N GLY A 102 -7.42 35.11 -18.31
CA GLY A 102 -8.12 36.32 -17.85
C GLY A 102 -7.26 37.59 -17.84
N TYR A 103 -5.94 37.46 -17.66
CA TYR A 103 -5.01 38.59 -17.81
C TYR A 103 -4.70 38.93 -19.27
N ALA A 104 -4.71 37.95 -20.17
CA ALA A 104 -4.49 38.16 -21.60
C ALA A 104 -5.66 38.91 -22.27
N ASP A 105 -6.90 38.68 -21.82
CA ASP A 105 -8.10 39.38 -22.30
C ASP A 105 -8.22 40.85 -21.84
N LEU A 106 -7.36 41.31 -20.91
CA LEU A 106 -7.34 42.68 -20.38
C LEU A 106 -6.25 43.59 -21.02
N LEU A 107 -5.47 43.08 -21.98
CA LEU A 107 -4.42 43.81 -22.72
C LEU A 107 -4.82 44.06 -24.18
#